data_AF-A0A1F5NK53-F1
#
_entry.id   AF-A0A1F5NK53-F1
#
_cell.length_a   1.000
_cell.length_b   1.000
_cell.length_c   1.000
_cell.angle_alpha   90.00
_cell.angle_beta   90.00
_cell.angle_gamma   90.00
#
_symmetry.space_group_name_H-M   'P 1'
#
loop_
_entity.id
_entity.type
_entity.pdbx_description
1 polymer ?
#
loop_
_entity_poly.entity_id
_entity_poly.type
_entity_poly.pdbx_seq_one_letter_code
_entity_poly.pdbx_strand_id
1 'polypeptide(L)' 'MTRSKDKKFAKETGEKFKNAREKLEFTQEEVADKVGMNITNYARIERGEIEPSGSNLIKISKVLKVKL' A
#
# COMPACT_ATOMS: atom_id res chain seq x y z
N MET A 1 -20.92 6.88 -4.38
CA MET A 1 -20.16 8.11 -4.70
C MET A 1 -18.99 8.18 -3.73
N THR A 2 -17.78 7.83 -4.17
CA THR A 2 -16.57 7.90 -3.34
C THR A 2 -16.27 9.37 -3.06
N ARG A 3 -16.16 9.78 -1.78
CA ARG A 3 -15.93 11.18 -1.43
C ARG A 3 -14.52 11.58 -1.86
N SER A 4 -14.33 12.83 -2.29
CA SER A 4 -13.02 13.35 -2.70
C SER A 4 -11.92 13.22 -1.65
N LYS A 5 -12.30 13.09 -0.36
CA LYS A 5 -11.36 12.84 0.75
C LYS A 5 -10.76 11.44 0.73
N ASP A 6 -11.56 10.42 0.45
CA ASP A 6 -11.13 9.01 0.45
C ASP A 6 -10.10 8.77 -0.66
N LYS A 7 -10.32 9.39 -1.83
CA LYS A 7 -9.39 9.34 -2.96
C LYS A 7 -8.05 10.02 -2.66
N LYS A 8 -8.04 11.11 -1.87
CA LYS A 8 -6.81 11.77 -1.44
C LYS A 8 -6.02 10.88 -0.47
N PHE A 9 -6.70 10.30 0.51
CA PHE A 9 -6.07 9.40 1.48
C PHE A 9 -5.45 8.15 0.82
N ALA A 10 -6.18 7.51 -0.09
CA ALA A 10 -5.67 6.34 -0.82
C ALA A 10 -4.41 6.68 -1.63
N LYS A 11 -4.37 7.87 -2.26
CA LYS A 11 -3.22 8.31 -3.04
C LYS A 11 -1.99 8.62 -2.19
N GLU A 12 -2.16 9.37 -1.10
CA GLU A 12 -1.06 9.70 -0.17
C GLU A 12 -0.50 8.43 0.49
N THR A 13 -1.38 7.50 0.89
CA THR A 13 -0.99 6.21 1.47
C THR A 13 -0.25 5.34 0.46
N GLY A 14 -0.76 5.25 -0.77
CA GLY A 14 -0.14 4.49 -1.85
C GLY A 14 1.26 5.00 -2.20
N GLU A 15 1.43 6.31 -2.33
CA GLU A 15 2.74 6.93 -2.58
C GLU A 15 3.72 6.69 -1.42
N LYS A 16 3.25 6.77 -0.16
CA LYS A 16 4.06 6.47 1.02
C LYS A 16 4.57 5.02 1.00
N PHE A 17 3.71 4.06 0.65
CA PHE A 17 4.07 2.65 0.54
C PHE A 17 5.04 2.40 -0.61
N LYS A 18 4.79 2.97 -1.79
CA LYS A 18 5.72 2.87 -2.92
C LYS A 18 7.12 3.36 -2.56
N ASN A 19 7.21 4.55 -1.97
CA ASN A 19 8.49 5.15 -1.58
C ASN A 19 9.23 4.30 -0.53
N ALA A 20 8.51 3.74 0.43
CA ALA A 20 9.11 2.87 1.45
C ALA A 20 9.58 1.53 0.87
N ARG A 21 8.81 0.95 -0.05
CA ARG A 21 9.18 -0.27 -0.77
C ARG A 21 10.46 -0.08 -1.56
N GLU A 22 10.55 1.00 -2.35
CA GLU A 22 11.73 1.29 -3.18
C GLU A 22 12.98 1.55 -2.33
N LYS A 23 12.84 2.22 -1.17
CA LYS A 23 13.95 2.40 -0.20
C LYS A 23 14.43 1.09 0.43
N LEU A 24 13.57 0.08 0.51
CA LEU A 24 13.90 -1.25 1.00
C LEU A 24 14.32 -2.21 -0.13
N GLU A 25 14.40 -1.71 -1.37
CA GLU A 25 14.75 -2.48 -2.57
C GLU A 25 13.83 -3.69 -2.81
N PHE A 26 12.59 -3.64 -2.34
CA PHE A 26 11.60 -4.68 -2.59
C PHE A 26 10.87 -4.47 -3.91
N THR A 27 10.59 -5.57 -4.59
CA THR A 27 9.62 -5.64 -5.68
C THR A 27 8.18 -5.60 -5.14
N GLN A 28 7.22 -5.30 -6.01
CA GLN A 28 5.80 -5.36 -5.63
C GLN A 28 5.37 -6.79 -5.26
N GLU A 29 5.96 -7.80 -5.90
CA GLU A 29 5.73 -9.22 -5.63
C GLU A 29 6.18 -9.58 -4.21
N GLU A 30 7.40 -9.22 -3.83
CA GLU A 30 7.93 -9.51 -2.49
C GLU A 30 7.09 -8.90 -1.37
N VAL A 31 6.55 -7.68 -1.55
CA VAL A 31 5.67 -7.09 -0.54
C VAL A 31 4.31 -7.80 -0.50
N ALA A 32 3.76 -8.11 -1.67
CA ALA A 32 2.48 -8.81 -1.78
C ALA A 32 2.57 -10.20 -1.10
N ASP A 33 3.64 -10.94 -1.33
CA ASP A 33 3.90 -12.24 -0.72
C ASP A 33 4.07 -12.13 0.80
N LYS A 34 4.87 -11.17 1.28
CA LYS A 34 5.07 -10.94 2.73
C LYS A 34 3.78 -10.56 3.45
N VAL A 35 2.86 -9.86 2.78
CA VAL A 35 1.56 -9.49 3.35
C VAL A 35 0.51 -10.62 3.18
N GLY A 36 0.74 -11.54 2.25
CA GLY A 36 -0.20 -12.59 1.86
C GLY A 36 -1.35 -12.02 1.03
N MET A 37 -1.05 -11.22 0.00
CA MET A 37 -2.05 -10.65 -0.91
C MET A 37 -1.65 -10.81 -2.37
N ASN A 38 -2.62 -10.64 -3.26
CA ASN A 38 -2.37 -10.63 -4.69
C ASN A 38 -1.54 -9.39 -5.12
N ILE A 39 -0.51 -9.60 -5.93
CA ILE A 39 0.38 -8.54 -6.44
C ILE A 39 -0.37 -7.40 -7.13
N THR A 40 -1.41 -7.70 -7.92
CA THR A 40 -2.24 -6.69 -8.58
C THR A 40 -2.95 -5.82 -7.56
N ASN A 41 -3.46 -6.39 -6.46
CA ASN A 41 -4.07 -5.59 -5.39
C ASN A 41 -3.05 -4.65 -4.74
N TYR A 42 -1.85 -5.15 -4.45
CA TYR A 42 -0.78 -4.32 -3.90
C TYR A 42 -0.40 -3.17 -4.85
N ALA A 43 -0.26 -3.45 -6.16
CA ALA A 43 0.04 -2.44 -7.16
C ALA A 43 -1.08 -1.37 -7.29
N ARG A 44 -2.35 -1.76 -7.17
CA ARG A 44 -3.50 -0.84 -7.15
C ARG A 44 -3.50 0.05 -5.90
N ILE A 45 -3.07 -0.47 -4.75
CA ILE A 45 -2.87 0.31 -3.52
C ILE A 45 -1.79 1.35 -3.73
N GLU A 46 -0.62 0.98 -4.28
CA GLU A 46 0.46 1.94 -4.55
C GLU A 46 0.05 3.07 -5.49
N ARG A 47 -0.83 2.79 -6.46
CA ARG A 47 -1.38 3.80 -7.37
C ARG A 47 -2.53 4.61 -6.78
N GLY A 48 -2.98 4.30 -5.56
CA GLY A 48 -4.12 4.96 -4.90
C GLY A 48 -5.46 4.68 -5.56
N GLU A 49 -5.58 3.59 -6.33
CA GLU A 49 -6.83 3.19 -6.99
C GLU A 49 -7.80 2.53 -6.00
N ILE A 50 -7.26 1.86 -4.99
CA ILE A 50 -8.01 1.25 -3.90
C ILE A 50 -7.36 1.58 -2.57
N GLU A 51 -8.19 1.69 -1.54
CA GLU A 51 -7.72 1.82 -0.17
C GLU A 51 -7.45 0.42 0.41
N PRO A 52 -6.31 0.20 1.10
CA PRO A 52 -6.10 -1.04 1.82
C PRO A 52 -7.10 -1.15 2.98
N SER A 53 -7.60 -2.35 3.25
CA SER A 53 -8.35 -2.59 4.49
C SER A 53 -7.49 -2.25 5.71
N GLY A 54 -8.10 -1.93 6.86
CA GLY A 54 -7.33 -1.64 8.09
C GLY A 54 -6.34 -2.75 8.47
N SER A 55 -6.68 -4.02 8.25
CA SER A 55 -5.78 -5.14 8.48
C SER A 55 -4.58 -5.13 7.52
N ASN A 56 -4.81 -4.87 6.23
CA ASN A 56 -3.76 -4.81 5.23
C ASN A 56 -2.90 -3.57 5.39
N LEU A 57 -3.49 -2.44 5.79
CA LEU A 57 -2.77 -1.21 6.13
C LEU A 57 -1.72 -1.49 7.22
N ILE A 58 -2.10 -2.18 8.30
CA ILE A 58 -1.18 -2.57 9.39
C ILE A 58 -0.12 -3.57 8.92
N LYS A 59 -0.49 -4.56 8.09
CA LYS A 59 0.48 -5.55 7.58
C LYS A 59 1.52 -4.90 6.66
N ILE A 60 1.07 -4.09 5.70
CA ILE A 60 1.95 -3.37 4.77
C ILE A 60 2.86 -2.43 5.56
N SER A 61 2.32 -1.69 6.53
CA SER A 61 3.13 -0.76 7.33
C SER A 61 4.24 -1.46 8.11
N LYS A 62 3.98 -2.67 8.63
CA LYS A 62 5.00 -3.50 9.29
C LYS A 62 6.07 -3.99 8.32
N VAL A 63 5.68 -4.52 7.17
CA VAL A 63 6.62 -5.01 6.13
C VAL A 63 7.52 -3.89 5.62
N LEU A 64 6.93 -2.70 5.41
CA LEU A 64 7.63 -1.54 4.86
C LEU A 64 8.27 -0.63 5.93
N LYS A 65 8.16 -0.98 7.21
CA LYS A 65 8.67 -0.18 8.34
C LYS A 65 8.15 1.27 8.33
N VAL A 66 6.89 1.45 7.94
CA VAL A 66 6.21 2.74 7.85
C VAL A 66 5.38 2.98 9.11
N LYS A 67 5.49 4.18 9.70
CA LYS A 67 4.56 4.61 10.75
C LYS A 67 3.23 5.04 10.13
N LEU A 68 2.11 4.54 10.65
CA LEU A 68 0.76 4.97 10.26
C LEU A 68 0.43 6.33 10.87
#